data_AF-A0A708A964-F1
#
_entry.id   AF-A0A708A964-F1
#
_cell.length_a   1.000
_cell.length_b   1.000
_cell.length_c   1.000
_cell.angle_alpha   90.00
_cell.angle_beta   90.00
_cell.angle_gamma   90.00
#
_symmetry.space_group_name_H-M   'P 1'
#
loop_
_entity.id
_entity.type
_entity.pdbx_description
1 polymer ?
#
loop_
_entity_poly.entity_id
_entity_poly.type
_entity_poly.pdbx_seq_one_letter_code
_entity_poly.pdbx_strand_id
1 'polypeptide(L)'
;HGRPAKVFNRRGEKSTASGRYQQLYLFWPHYRKQLALPDFSPLSQDRLAIQLIRERGALDDIRAGRIERAISRCRNIWASLPGAGYGQREHSLEKLVTVWRTAGGVPA
;
A
#
# COMPACT_ATOMS: atom_id res chain seq x y z
N HIS A 1 -4.34 22.18 0.24
CA HIS A 1 -4.11 21.93 1.69
C HIS A 1 -4.66 20.55 2.04
N GLY A 2 -3.82 19.66 2.57
CA GLY A 2 -4.23 18.31 2.96
C GLY A 2 -5.08 18.29 4.22
N ARG A 3 -5.80 17.18 4.44
CA ARG A 3 -6.56 16.95 5.66
C ARG A 3 -5.62 16.87 6.88
N PRO A 4 -6.05 17.31 8.08
CA PRO A 4 -5.28 17.13 9.31
C PRO A 4 -5.07 15.64 9.63
N ALA A 5 -3.97 15.34 10.33
CA ALA A 5 -3.70 13.99 10.80
C ALA A 5 -4.79 13.53 11.77
N LYS A 6 -5.23 12.27 11.63
CA LYS A 6 -6.24 11.66 12.48
C LYS A 6 -5.59 10.78 13.54
N VAL A 7 -6.09 10.86 14.78
CA VAL A 7 -5.74 9.90 15.82
C VAL A 7 -6.35 8.56 15.44
N PHE A 8 -5.55 7.49 15.38
CA PHE A 8 -6.02 6.18 14.93
C PHE A 8 -5.99 5.11 16.04
N ASN A 9 -5.53 5.43 17.24
CA ASN A 9 -5.54 4.52 18.37
C ASN A 9 -5.72 5.21 19.73
N ARG A 10 -5.91 4.40 20.78
CA ARG A 10 -6.07 4.87 22.17
C ARG A 10 -4.79 5.50 22.75
N ARG A 11 -3.63 5.28 22.12
CA ARG A 11 -2.34 5.88 22.53
C ARG A 11 -2.15 7.30 22.00
N GLY A 12 -3.06 7.80 21.17
CA GLY A 12 -2.98 9.15 20.61
C GLY A 12 -2.08 9.27 19.36
N GLU A 13 -1.67 8.15 18.75
CA GLU A 13 -0.86 8.18 17.54
C GLU A 13 -1.65 8.79 16.37
N LYS A 14 -1.01 9.68 15.62
CA LYS A 14 -1.61 10.44 14.53
C LYS A 14 -1.06 10.00 13.18
N SER A 15 -1.94 9.84 12.20
CA SER A 15 -1.54 9.54 10.82
C SER A 15 -2.30 10.38 9.80
N THR A 16 -1.63 10.74 8.72
CA THR A 16 -2.27 11.38 7.56
C THR A 16 -2.76 10.37 6.52
N ALA A 17 -2.40 9.09 6.68
CA ALA A 17 -2.66 7.97 5.77
C ALA A 17 -4.13 7.88 5.30
N SER A 18 -4.37 8.05 4.00
CA SER A 18 -5.71 8.22 3.44
C SER A 18 -5.96 7.38 2.18
N GLY A 19 -7.23 7.20 1.82
CA GLY A 19 -7.61 6.43 0.64
C GLY A 19 -7.49 4.92 0.83
N ARG A 20 -7.72 4.18 -0.26
CA ARG A 20 -7.73 2.71 -0.30
C ARG A 20 -6.39 2.11 0.14
N TYR A 21 -5.29 2.79 -0.20
CA TYR A 21 -3.93 2.33 0.06
C TYR A 21 -3.23 3.09 1.18
N GLN A 22 -3.98 3.80 2.03
CA GLN A 22 -3.44 4.47 3.23
C GLN A 22 -2.23 5.38 2.91
N GLN A 23 -2.32 6.14 1.82
CA GLN A 23 -1.24 7.00 1.33
C GLN A 23 -0.99 8.17 2.27
N LEU A 24 0.27 8.39 2.63
CA LEU A 24 0.69 9.50 3.48
C LEU A 24 0.68 10.81 2.71
N TYR A 25 0.12 11.86 3.32
CA TYR A 25 0.02 13.18 2.70
C TYR A 25 1.40 13.76 2.33
N LEU A 26 2.43 13.45 3.12
CA LEU A 26 3.79 13.91 2.89
C LEU A 26 4.31 13.57 1.48
N PHE A 27 3.97 12.38 0.97
CA PHE A 27 4.46 11.91 -0.33
C PHE A 27 3.55 12.30 -1.50
N TRP A 28 2.31 12.74 -1.22
CA TRP A 28 1.34 13.05 -2.25
C TRP A 28 1.82 14.11 -3.26
N PRO A 29 2.38 15.27 -2.87
CA PRO A 29 2.84 16.27 -3.82
C PRO A 29 3.91 15.75 -4.80
N HIS A 30 4.81 14.89 -4.32
CA HIS A 30 5.86 14.29 -5.14
C HIS A 30 5.26 13.38 -6.22
N TYR A 31 4.45 12.40 -5.83
CA TYR A 31 3.86 11.46 -6.78
C TYR A 31 2.81 12.09 -7.68
N ARG A 32 2.05 13.06 -7.17
CA ARG A 32 1.12 13.84 -8.00
C ARG A 32 1.85 14.50 -9.17
N LYS A 33 3.01 15.12 -8.92
CA LYS A 33 3.83 15.74 -9.96
C LYS A 33 4.44 14.68 -10.89
N GLN A 34 5.06 13.64 -10.32
CA GLN A 34 5.75 12.59 -11.08
C GLN A 34 4.82 11.85 -12.04
N LEU A 35 3.60 11.55 -11.62
CA LEU A 35 2.63 10.74 -12.38
C LEU A 35 1.55 11.59 -13.06
N ALA A 36 1.68 12.92 -13.01
CA ALA A 36 0.67 13.87 -13.51
C ALA A 36 -0.75 13.54 -13.04
N LEU A 37 -0.92 13.26 -11.74
CA LEU A 37 -2.23 12.89 -11.18
C LEU A 37 -3.14 14.14 -11.06
N PRO A 38 -4.34 14.11 -11.66
CA PRO A 38 -5.22 15.27 -11.65
C PRO A 38 -5.76 15.56 -10.23
N ASP A 39 -6.03 14.50 -9.47
CA ASP A 39 -6.76 14.53 -8.21
C ASP A 39 -6.38 13.34 -7.30
N PHE A 40 -7.14 13.12 -6.22
CA PHE A 40 -7.03 11.95 -5.33
C PHE A 40 -8.16 10.93 -5.54
N SER A 41 -8.68 10.81 -6.77
CA SER A 41 -9.72 9.84 -7.13
C SER A 41 -9.23 8.39 -6.97
N PRO A 42 -10.13 7.38 -6.95
CA PRO A 42 -9.73 5.98 -6.90
C PRO A 42 -8.69 5.59 -7.98
N LEU A 43 -8.84 6.08 -9.21
CA LEU A 43 -7.88 5.80 -10.28
C LEU A 43 -6.50 6.42 -10.00
N SER A 44 -6.45 7.65 -9.49
CA SER A 44 -5.19 8.30 -9.10
C SER A 44 -4.51 7.55 -7.94
N GLN A 45 -5.31 7.04 -6.99
CA GLN A 45 -4.81 6.23 -5.87
C GLN A 45 -4.23 4.89 -6.37
N ASP A 46 -4.91 4.21 -7.30
CA ASP A 46 -4.44 2.95 -7.90
C ASP A 46 -3.11 3.16 -8.66
N ARG A 47 -3.02 4.23 -9.47
CA ARG A 47 -1.77 4.58 -10.19
C ARG A 47 -0.60 4.80 -9.24
N LEU A 48 -0.83 5.51 -8.14
CA LEU A 48 0.17 5.71 -7.10
C LEU A 48 0.55 4.37 -6.44
N ALA A 49 -0.41 3.52 -6.07
CA ALA A 49 -0.11 2.21 -5.49
C ALA A 49 0.75 1.35 -6.44
N ILE A 50 0.41 1.31 -7.73
CA ILE A 50 1.20 0.60 -8.75
C ILE A 50 2.61 1.15 -8.86
N GLN A 51 2.79 2.47 -8.80
CA GLN A 51 4.12 3.10 -8.81
C GLN A 51 4.94 2.71 -7.58
N LEU A 52 4.35 2.69 -6.38
CA LEU A 52 5.04 2.23 -5.17
C LEU A 52 5.47 0.76 -5.29
N ILE A 53 4.59 -0.11 -5.81
CA ILE A 53 4.91 -1.53 -6.07
C ILE A 53 6.07 -1.66 -7.07
N ARG A 54 6.09 -0.80 -8.11
CA ARG A 54 7.18 -0.74 -9.09
C ARG A 54 8.50 -0.39 -8.43
N GLU A 55 8.54 0.64 -7.59
CA GLU A 55 9.74 1.09 -6.88
C GLU A 55 10.26 0.05 -5.88
N ARG A 56 9.39 -0.86 -5.41
CA ARG A 56 9.79 -2.02 -4.61
C ARG A 56 10.28 -3.22 -5.43
N GLY A 57 10.26 -3.12 -6.76
CA GLY A 57 10.63 -4.22 -7.66
C GLY A 57 9.69 -5.42 -7.54
N ALA A 58 8.42 -5.19 -7.18
CA ALA A 58 7.46 -6.24 -6.91
C ALA A 58 6.48 -6.51 -8.06
N LEU A 59 6.46 -5.67 -9.11
CA LEU A 59 5.54 -5.86 -10.25
C LEU A 59 5.78 -7.19 -10.97
N ASP A 60 7.04 -7.57 -11.20
CA ASP A 60 7.35 -8.81 -11.92
C ASP A 60 7.10 -10.04 -11.05
N ASP A 61 7.22 -9.90 -9.73
CA ASP A 61 6.80 -10.95 -8.79
C ASP A 61 5.28 -11.13 -8.82
N ILE A 62 4.48 -10.05 -8.89
CA ILE A 62 3.02 -10.14 -9.05
C ILE A 62 2.64 -10.78 -10.38
N ARG A 63 3.23 -10.33 -11.49
CA ARG A 63 2.94 -10.85 -12.84
C ARG A 63 3.24 -12.34 -12.96
N ALA A 64 4.29 -12.80 -12.30
CA ALA A 64 4.69 -14.19 -12.30
C ALA A 64 4.02 -15.02 -11.19
N GLY A 65 2.98 -14.50 -10.50
CA GLY A 65 2.26 -15.25 -9.46
C GLY A 65 3.03 -15.45 -8.14
N ARG A 66 4.22 -14.86 -7.98
CA ARG A 66 5.07 -14.92 -6.78
C ARG A 66 4.59 -13.93 -5.70
N ILE A 67 3.33 -14.05 -5.31
CA ILE A 67 2.64 -13.04 -4.49
C ILE A 67 3.27 -12.85 -3.09
N GLU A 68 3.76 -13.91 -2.46
CA GLU A 68 4.39 -13.84 -1.13
C GLU A 68 5.65 -12.97 -1.15
N ARG A 69 6.45 -13.12 -2.22
CA ARG A 69 7.64 -12.31 -2.46
C ARG A 69 7.27 -10.85 -2.71
N ALA A 70 6.21 -10.60 -3.49
CA ALA A 70 5.70 -9.24 -3.71
C ALA A 70 5.22 -8.58 -2.40
N ILE A 71 4.49 -9.31 -1.56
CA ILE A 71 4.04 -8.84 -0.23
C ILE A 71 5.25 -8.48 0.63
N SER A 72 6.24 -9.37 0.72
CA SER A 72 7.46 -9.13 1.49
C SER A 72 8.22 -7.89 1.02
N ARG A 73 8.35 -7.68 -0.30
CA ARG A 73 8.97 -6.48 -0.87
C ARG A 73 8.25 -5.19 -0.52
N CYS A 74 6.92 -5.24 -0.38
CA CYS A 74 6.08 -4.07 -0.13
C CYS A 74 5.82 -3.77 1.35
N ARG A 75 6.32 -4.59 2.29
CA ARG A 75 5.99 -4.47 3.73
C ARG A 75 6.35 -3.13 4.35
N ASN A 76 7.37 -2.43 3.85
CA ASN A 76 7.76 -1.10 4.33
C ASN A 76 6.92 0.05 3.73
N ILE A 77 5.93 -0.26 2.89
CA ILE A 77 4.99 0.74 2.33
C ILE A 77 3.67 0.69 3.07
N TRP A 78 3.18 -0.53 3.39
CA TRP A 78 1.91 -0.74 4.07
C TRP A 78 2.10 -1.45 5.40
N ALA A 79 1.80 -0.72 6.48
CA ALA A 79 1.95 -1.19 7.85
C ALA A 79 1.07 -2.39 8.23
N SER A 80 0.08 -2.73 7.40
CA SER A 80 -0.78 -3.91 7.57
C SER A 80 -0.19 -5.18 6.97
N LEU A 81 0.92 -5.11 6.24
CA LEU A 81 1.57 -6.28 5.67
C LEU A 81 2.47 -6.99 6.70
N PRO A 82 2.67 -8.31 6.57
CA PRO A 82 3.49 -9.06 7.50
C PRO A 82 4.96 -8.61 7.48
N GLY A 83 5.53 -8.38 8.66
CA GLY A 83 6.90 -7.92 8.87
C GLY A 83 7.10 -6.44 8.55
N ALA A 84 6.04 -5.62 8.58
CA ALA A 84 6.13 -4.19 8.32
C ALA A 84 6.81 -3.43 9.48
N GLY A 85 6.64 -3.88 10.72
CA GLY A 85 7.42 -3.41 11.87
C GLY A 85 6.99 -2.06 12.44
N TYR A 86 5.80 -1.55 12.07
CA TYR A 86 5.29 -0.26 12.55
C TYR A 86 4.62 -0.32 13.94
N GLY A 87 4.64 -1.47 14.63
CA GLY A 87 3.92 -1.64 15.90
C GLY A 87 2.39 -1.54 15.75
N GLN A 88 1.90 -1.69 14.51
CA GLN A 88 0.49 -1.70 14.14
C GLN A 88 0.02 -3.14 13.88
N ARG A 89 -1.30 -3.34 13.76
CA ARG A 89 -1.85 -4.66 13.45
C ARG A 89 -1.51 -5.05 12.00
N GLU A 90 -0.76 -6.13 11.86
CA GLU A 90 -0.46 -6.76 10.58
C GLU A 90 -1.45 -7.89 10.25
N HIS A 91 -1.58 -8.23 8.97
CA HIS A 91 -2.31 -9.41 8.50
C HIS A 91 -1.36 -10.61 8.36
N SER A 92 -1.89 -11.82 8.55
CA SER A 92 -1.13 -13.03 8.25
C SER A 92 -0.92 -13.18 6.75
N LEU A 93 0.23 -13.74 6.35
CA LEU A 93 0.57 -13.99 4.95
C LEU A 93 -0.48 -14.89 4.28
N GLU A 94 -0.87 -15.97 4.96
CA GLU A 94 -1.91 -16.90 4.49
C GLU A 94 -3.22 -16.18 4.16
N LYS A 95 -3.69 -15.28 5.04
CA LYS A 95 -4.92 -14.51 4.78
C LYS A 95 -4.79 -13.66 3.52
N LEU A 96 -3.64 -13.00 3.33
CA LEU A 96 -3.40 -12.15 2.16
C LEU A 96 -3.34 -12.98 0.87
N VAL A 97 -2.68 -14.14 0.89
CA VAL A 97 -2.62 -15.06 -0.24
C VAL A 97 -4.01 -15.58 -0.60
N THR A 98 -4.82 -15.96 0.39
CA THR A 98 -6.21 -16.38 0.17
C THR A 98 -7.04 -15.28 -0.47
N VAL A 99 -6.97 -14.04 0.04
CA VAL A 99 -7.69 -12.90 -0.55
C VAL A 99 -7.23 -12.65 -1.98
N TRP A 100 -5.93 -12.75 -2.27
CA TRP A 100 -5.40 -12.58 -3.63
C TRP A 100 -5.90 -13.65 -4.59
N ARG A 101 -5.96 -14.92 -4.18
CA ARG A 101 -6.53 -16.02 -4.98
C ARG A 101 -8.02 -15.80 -5.25
N THR A 102 -8.80 -15.43 -4.22
CA THR A 102 -10.23 -15.12 -4.38
C THR A 102 -10.46 -13.93 -5.31
N ALA A 103 -9.52 -12.99 -5.40
CA ALA A 103 -9.56 -11.88 -6.34
C ALA A 103 -9.14 -12.26 -7.78
N GLY A 104 -8.90 -13.54 -8.07
CA GLY A 104 -8.51 -14.04 -9.39
C GLY A 104 -7.00 -14.18 -9.62
N GLY A 105 -6.18 -14.03 -8.57
CA GLY A 105 -4.73 -14.24 -8.66
C GLY A 105 -4.35 -15.71 -8.90
N VAL A 106 -3.46 -15.95 -9.85
CA VAL A 106 -2.97 -17.28 -10.20
C VAL A 106 -1.55 -17.47 -9.65
N PRO A 107 -1.31 -18.45 -8.75
CA PRO A 107 0.04 -18.73 -8.22
C PRO A 107 1.00 -19.13 -9.34
N ALA A 108 2.28 -18.83 -9.12
CA ALA A 108 3.39 -19.26 -9.96
C ALA A 108 3.44 -20.79 -10.10
#